data_AF-A0A2H3DU18-F1
#
_entry.id   AF-A0A2H3DU18-F1
#
_cell.length_a   1.000
_cell.length_b   1.000
_cell.length_c   1.000
_cell.angle_alpha   90.00
_cell.angle_beta   90.00
_cell.angle_gamma   90.00
#
_symmetry.space_group_name_H-M   'P 1'
#
loop_
_entity.id
_entity.type
_entity.pdbx_description
1 polymer ?
#
loop_
_entity_poly.entity_id
_entity_poly.type
_entity_poly.pdbx_seq_one_letter_code
_entity_poly.pdbx_strand_id
1 'polypeptide(L)'
;PVREPWTLEKLHHERSIALGFTIDKSTLGPYNSASNSYITFCKLHHFPVLPTEDTLSYYIVYMCAHIKPDSVDSYLSGICNRLENFFPNIRAICTSMLV
;
A
#
# COMPACT_ATOMS: atom_id res chain seq x y z
N PRO A 1 33.95 1.47 14.72
CA PRO A 1 33.13 2.70 14.85
C PRO A 1 31.88 2.43 15.69
N VAL A 2 31.60 3.29 16.68
CA VAL A 2 30.34 3.24 17.44
C VAL A 2 29.20 3.52 16.47
N ARG A 3 28.21 2.63 16.42
CA ARG A 3 27.02 2.80 15.56
C ARG A 3 25.96 3.50 16.39
N GLU A 4 25.69 4.76 16.05
CA GLU A 4 24.56 5.48 16.63
C GLU A 4 23.23 4.82 16.22
N PRO A 5 22.26 4.72 17.15
CA PRO A 5 20.94 4.18 16.84
C PRO A 5 20.23 5.07 15.80
N TRP A 6 19.57 4.45 14.83
CA TRP A 6 18.77 5.18 13.85
C TRP A 6 17.42 5.56 14.44
N THR A 7 16.94 6.76 14.09
CA THR A 7 15.56 7.16 14.37
C THR A 7 14.59 6.27 13.60
N LEU A 8 13.35 6.15 14.08
CA LEU A 8 12.31 5.38 13.40
C LEU A 8 12.06 5.90 11.97
N GLU A 9 12.09 7.22 11.79
CA GLU A 9 11.99 7.88 10.49
C GLU A 9 13.13 7.43 9.55
N LYS A 10 14.38 7.42 10.04
CA LYS A 10 15.53 6.94 9.26
C LYS A 10 15.38 5.47 8.91
N LEU A 11 14.95 4.63 9.85
CA LEU A 11 14.69 3.21 9.58
C LEU A 11 13.64 3.01 8.48
N HIS A 12 12.54 3.78 8.50
CA HIS A 12 11.52 3.73 7.44
C HIS A 12 12.05 4.22 6.08
N HIS A 13 12.86 5.27 6.08
CA HIS A 13 13.47 5.82 4.87
C HIS A 13 14.45 4.83 4.23
N GLU A 14 15.41 4.32 5.00
CA GLU A 14 16.41 3.36 4.55
C GLU A 14 15.74 2.05 4.08
N ARG A 15 14.70 1.59 4.78
CA ARG A 15 13.90 0.43 4.35
C ARG A 15 13.20 0.69 3.01
N SER A 16 12.68 1.88 2.78
CA SER A 16 12.02 2.24 1.51
C SER A 16 12.99 2.25 0.34
N ILE A 17 14.22 2.75 0.57
CA ILE A 17 15.29 2.72 -0.43
C ILE A 17 15.69 1.26 -0.73
N ALA A 18 15.96 0.46 0.30
CA ALA A 18 16.35 -0.94 0.14
C ALA A 18 15.30 -1.76 -0.62
N LEU A 19 14.01 -1.58 -0.29
CA LEU A 19 12.91 -2.24 -0.99
C LEU A 19 12.76 -1.76 -2.44
N GLY A 20 13.05 -0.48 -2.71
CA GLY A 20 13.09 0.07 -4.07
C GLY A 20 14.18 -0.56 -4.95
N PHE A 21 15.29 -1.00 -4.35
CA PHE A 21 16.36 -1.71 -5.06
C PHE A 21 16.06 -3.20 -5.28
N THR A 22 15.26 -3.84 -4.43
CA THR A 22 14.88 -5.26 -4.58
C THR A 22 13.77 -5.50 -5.61
N ILE A 23 13.03 -4.46 -5.99
CA ILE A 23 11.95 -4.57 -6.99
C ILE A 23 12.56 -4.35 -8.39
N ASP A 24 12.67 -5.44 -9.15
CA ASP A 24 13.20 -5.47 -10.52
C ASP A 24 12.45 -4.49 -11.44
N LYS A 25 13.19 -3.77 -12.29
CA LYS A 25 12.64 -2.75 -13.22
C LYS A 25 11.64 -3.32 -14.23
N SER A 26 11.59 -4.64 -14.40
CA SER A 26 10.69 -5.33 -15.33
C SER A 26 9.25 -5.53 -14.82
N THR A 27 8.97 -5.34 -13.51
CA THR A 27 7.65 -5.57 -12.91
C THR A 27 6.85 -4.29 -12.63
N LEU A 28 7.33 -3.13 -13.08
CA LEU A 28 6.78 -1.82 -12.72
C LEU A 28 5.45 -1.42 -13.38
N GLY A 29 5.02 -2.08 -14.47
CA GLY A 29 3.90 -1.60 -15.28
C GLY A 29 2.52 -1.75 -14.61
N PRO A 30 2.05 -2.98 -14.35
CA PRO A 30 0.72 -3.20 -13.73
C PRO A 30 0.73 -3.05 -12.21
N TYR A 31 1.84 -3.35 -11.53
CA TYR A 31 1.91 -3.36 -10.06
C TYR A 31 2.08 -1.97 -9.41
N ASN A 32 2.36 -0.93 -10.20
CA ASN A 32 2.27 0.46 -9.75
C ASN A 32 0.84 1.00 -9.84
N SER A 33 -0.02 0.47 -10.71
CA SER A 33 -1.35 1.08 -10.94
C SER A 33 -2.24 0.97 -9.71
N ALA A 34 -2.23 -0.17 -9.01
CA ALA A 34 -3.03 -0.38 -7.81
C ALA A 34 -2.57 0.49 -6.63
N SER A 35 -1.27 0.52 -6.33
CA SER A 35 -0.72 1.40 -5.28
C SER A 35 -0.89 2.88 -5.64
N ASN A 36 -0.69 3.26 -6.90
CA ASN A 36 -0.90 4.64 -7.35
C ASN A 36 -2.37 5.03 -7.30
N SER A 37 -3.28 4.10 -7.61
CA SER A 37 -4.73 4.31 -7.51
C SER A 37 -5.12 4.57 -6.06
N TYR A 38 -4.65 3.74 -5.12
CA TYR A 38 -4.88 3.95 -3.69
C TYR A 38 -4.26 5.27 -3.17
N ILE A 39 -3.03 5.60 -3.56
CA ILE A 39 -2.40 6.88 -3.18
C ILE A 39 -3.19 8.06 -3.74
N THR A 40 -3.69 7.95 -4.96
CA THR A 40 -4.52 9.00 -5.60
C THR A 40 -5.83 9.18 -4.84
N PHE A 41 -6.50 8.08 -4.47
CA PHE A 41 -7.67 8.11 -3.59
C PHE A 41 -7.36 8.80 -2.25
N CYS A 42 -6.27 8.42 -1.59
CA CYS A 42 -5.88 9.03 -0.32
C CYS A 42 -5.66 10.54 -0.45
N LYS A 43 -4.98 10.99 -1.52
CA LYS A 43 -4.78 12.41 -1.79
C LYS A 43 -6.07 13.16 -2.07
N LEU A 44 -6.97 12.57 -2.88
CA LEU A 44 -8.25 13.18 -3.23
C LEU A 44 -9.15 13.39 -2.01
N HIS A 45 -9.13 12.45 -1.08
CA HIS A 45 -9.98 12.45 0.12
C HIS A 45 -9.26 12.91 1.39
N HIS A 46 -8.01 13.37 1.28
CA HIS A 46 -7.17 13.80 2.40
C HIS A 46 -6.97 12.73 3.49
N PHE A 47 -6.91 11.45 3.10
CA PHE A 47 -6.57 10.34 3.98
C PHE A 47 -5.05 10.14 4.09
N PRO A 48 -4.55 9.64 5.25
CA PRO A 48 -3.19 9.13 5.35
C PRO A 48 -2.94 7.99 4.35
N VAL A 49 -1.72 7.91 3.82
CA VAL A 49 -1.32 6.78 2.93
C VAL A 49 -1.16 5.47 3.72
N LEU A 50 -1.03 5.54 5.04
CA LEU A 50 -1.06 4.37 5.91
C LEU A 50 -2.44 3.71 5.84
N PRO A 51 -2.56 2.49 5.28
CA PRO A 51 -3.84 1.80 5.21
C PRO A 51 -4.38 1.45 6.60
N THR A 52 -5.68 1.65 6.77
CA THR A 52 -6.50 1.16 7.88
C THR A 52 -7.68 0.37 7.32
N GLU A 53 -8.40 -0.36 8.17
CA GLU A 53 -9.59 -1.12 7.76
C GLU A 53 -10.63 -0.19 7.12
N ASP A 54 -10.89 0.95 7.77
CA ASP A 54 -11.78 1.99 7.24
C ASP A 54 -11.29 2.57 5.90
N THR A 55 -9.99 2.89 5.80
CA THR A 55 -9.47 3.55 4.60
C THR A 55 -9.51 2.61 3.39
N LEU A 56 -9.24 1.31 3.59
CA LEU A 56 -9.38 0.31 2.54
C LEU A 56 -10.85 0.03 2.20
N SER A 57 -11.74 -0.05 3.19
CA SER A 57 -13.18 -0.26 2.92
C SER A 57 -13.78 0.88 2.10
N TYR A 58 -13.42 2.14 2.41
CA TYR A 58 -13.83 3.29 1.60
C TYR A 58 -13.25 3.26 0.19
N TYR A 59 -11.99 2.86 0.06
CA TYR A 59 -11.36 2.70 -1.26
C TYR A 59 -12.09 1.65 -2.10
N ILE A 60 -12.50 0.52 -1.51
CA ILE A 60 -13.25 -0.54 -2.20
C ILE A 60 -14.58 -0.01 -2.72
N VAL A 61 -15.38 0.60 -1.84
CA VAL A 61 -16.68 1.17 -2.21
C VAL A 61 -16.51 2.23 -3.30
N TYR A 62 -15.51 3.11 -3.17
CA TYR A 62 -15.19 4.11 -4.17
C TYR A 62 -14.84 3.47 -5.52
N MET A 63 -13.98 2.45 -5.54
CA MET A 63 -13.55 1.82 -6.79
C MET A 63 -14.66 0.98 -7.44
N CYS A 64 -15.50 0.29 -6.65
CA CYS A 64 -16.65 -0.46 -7.15
C CYS A 64 -17.68 0.44 -7.86
N ALA A 65 -17.72 1.74 -7.56
CA ALA A 65 -18.55 2.70 -8.30
C ALA A 65 -17.99 3.05 -9.69
N HIS A 66 -16.70 2.80 -9.94
CA HIS A 66 -16.00 3.21 -11.17
C HIS A 66 -15.54 2.04 -12.04
N ILE A 67 -15.28 0.87 -11.45
CA ILE A 67 -14.81 -0.33 -12.15
C ILE A 67 -15.54 -1.59 -11.67
N LYS A 68 -15.39 -2.69 -12.40
CA LYS A 68 -16.00 -3.98 -12.03
C LYS A 68 -15.45 -4.47 -10.68
N PRO A 69 -16.29 -5.02 -9.78
CA PRO A 69 -15.87 -5.55 -8.48
C PRO A 69 -14.69 -6.54 -8.58
N ASP A 70 -14.70 -7.48 -9.52
CA ASP A 70 -13.59 -8.44 -9.71
C ASP A 70 -12.23 -7.75 -10.01
N SER A 71 -12.29 -6.56 -10.62
CA SER A 71 -11.08 -5.75 -10.84
C SER A 71 -10.61 -5.07 -9.55
N VAL A 72 -11.52 -4.73 -8.64
CA VAL A 72 -11.18 -4.17 -7.32
C VAL A 72 -10.42 -5.21 -6.48
N ASP A 73 -10.83 -6.47 -6.50
CA ASP A 73 -10.14 -7.57 -5.81
C ASP A 73 -8.67 -7.72 -6.26
N SER A 74 -8.45 -7.57 -7.57
CA SER A 74 -7.10 -7.58 -8.16
C SER A 74 -6.27 -6.39 -7.67
N TYR A 75 -6.88 -5.22 -7.52
CA TYR A 75 -6.21 -4.02 -6.99
C TYR A 75 -5.90 -4.18 -5.50
N LEU A 76 -6.83 -4.69 -4.70
CA LEU A 76 -6.62 -4.96 -3.27
C LEU A 76 -5.47 -5.94 -3.08
N SER A 77 -5.48 -7.06 -3.79
CA SER A 77 -4.39 -8.05 -3.73
C SER A 77 -3.02 -7.41 -4.05
N GLY A 78 -2.98 -6.54 -5.07
CA GLY A 78 -1.77 -5.79 -5.42
C GLY A 78 -1.33 -4.79 -4.34
N ILE A 79 -2.28 -4.07 -3.73
CA ILE A 79 -2.01 -3.14 -2.62
C ILE A 79 -1.47 -3.90 -1.41
N CYS A 80 -2.15 -4.95 -0.96
CA CYS A 80 -1.79 -5.71 0.23
C CYS A 80 -0.42 -6.37 0.09
N ASN A 81 -0.14 -7.01 -1.05
CA ASN A 81 1.16 -7.64 -1.32
C ASN A 81 2.31 -6.62 -1.27
N ARG A 82 2.12 -5.46 -1.92
CA ARG A 82 3.19 -4.46 -2.00
C ARG A 82 3.45 -3.76 -0.68
N LEU A 83 2.37 -3.43 0.02
CA LEU A 83 2.41 -2.75 1.30
C LEU A 83 2.89 -3.65 2.44
N GLU A 84 2.87 -4.98 2.28
CA GLU A 84 3.33 -5.93 3.32
C GLU A 84 4.76 -5.68 3.77
N ASN A 85 5.64 -5.32 2.83
CA ASN A 85 7.04 -5.01 3.13
C ASN A 85 7.21 -3.72 3.96
N PHE A 86 6.21 -2.83 3.96
CA PHE A 86 6.23 -1.54 4.64
C PHE A 86 5.37 -1.54 5.92
N PHE A 87 4.26 -2.26 5.90
CA PHE A 87 3.22 -2.29 6.92
C PHE A 87 2.94 -3.75 7.27
N PRO A 88 3.60 -4.31 8.30
CA PRO A 88 3.48 -5.74 8.63
C PRO A 88 2.05 -6.16 8.99
N ASN A 89 1.21 -5.21 9.41
CA ASN A 89 -0.20 -5.46 9.76
C ASN A 89 -1.15 -5.44 8.55
N ILE A 90 -0.68 -5.12 7.34
CA ILE A 90 -1.57 -4.93 6.19
C ILE A 90 -2.36 -6.18 5.83
N ARG A 91 -1.79 -7.38 6.03
CA ARG A 91 -2.52 -8.62 5.79
C ARG A 91 -3.73 -8.74 6.71
N ALA A 92 -3.56 -8.44 7.99
CA ALA A 92 -4.66 -8.47 8.95
C ALA A 92 -5.77 -7.48 8.56
N ILE A 93 -5.39 -6.27 8.14
CA ILE A 93 -6.32 -5.24 7.67
C ILE A 93 -7.07 -5.72 6.42
N CYS A 94 -6.36 -6.29 5.45
CA CYS A 94 -6.95 -6.81 4.20
C CYS A 94 -7.83 -8.06 4.37
N THR A 95 -7.77 -8.70 5.53
CA THR A 95 -8.62 -9.85 5.88
C THR A 95 -9.65 -9.49 6.96
N SER A 96 -9.78 -8.21 7.31
CA SER A 96 -10.76 -7.75 8.29
C SER A 96 -12.17 -7.88 7.74
N MET A 97 -13.19 -7.90 8.59
CA MET A 97 -14.59 -7.97 8.12
C MET A 97 -15.04 -6.74 7.34
N LEU A 98 -14.29 -5.64 7.40
CA LEU A 98 -14.60 -4.39 6.73
C LEU A 98 -14.02 -4.32 5.31
N VAL A 99 -13.09 -5.21 4.96
CA VAL A 99 -12.30 -5.18 3.71
C VAL A 99 -12.54 -6.47 2.93
#